data_AF-A0ABD2FWJ5-F1
#
_entry.id   AF-A0ABD2FWJ5-F1
#
_cell.length_a   1.000
_cell.length_b   1.000
_cell.length_c   1.000
_cell.angle_alpha   90.00
_cell.angle_beta   90.00
_cell.angle_gamma   90.00
#
_symmetry.space_group_name_H-M   'P 1'
#
loop_
_entity.id
_entity.type
_entity.pdbx_description
1 polymer ?
#
loop_
_entity_poly.entity_id
_entity_poly.type
_entity_poly.pdbx_seq_one_letter_code
_entity_poly.pdbx_strand_id
1 'polypeptide(L)' 'MVKPYTPARALRSASAKRLAAPSLRGGPKFPSAETRGFAILALTWWNELPIDIRTAESSHIFQSRLKTHLFPLHFER' A
#
# COMPACT_ATOMS: atom_id res chain seq x y z
N MET A 1 -13.19 24.79 -22.33
CA MET A 1 -13.06 24.76 -20.85
C MET A 1 -13.45 23.37 -20.36
N VAL A 2 -12.54 22.66 -19.70
CA VAL A 2 -12.85 21.36 -19.07
C VAL A 2 -13.30 21.61 -17.64
N LYS A 3 -14.50 21.12 -17.28
CA LYS A 3 -14.99 21.17 -15.90
C LYS A 3 -14.52 19.91 -15.17
N PRO A 4 -13.84 20.01 -14.01
CA PRO A 4 -13.46 18.84 -13.24
C PRO A 4 -14.72 18.14 -12.69
N TYR A 5 -14.77 16.82 -12.83
CA TYR A 5 -15.89 16.01 -12.36
C TYR A 5 -15.86 15.86 -10.83
N THR A 6 -16.92 16.33 -10.16
CA THR A 6 -17.17 16.11 -8.73
C THR A 6 -18.11 14.92 -8.53
N PRO A 7 -17.62 13.77 -8.03
CA PRO A 7 -18.46 12.60 -7.85
C PRO A 7 -19.48 12.80 -6.73
N ALA A 8 -20.72 12.35 -6.94
CA ALA A 8 -21.80 12.42 -5.95
C ALA A 8 -21.61 11.48 -4.74
N ARG A 9 -20.63 10.56 -4.81
CA ARG A 9 -20.31 9.60 -3.76
C ARG A 9 -18.80 9.40 -3.67
N ALA A 10 -18.28 9.20 -2.47
CA ALA A 10 -16.88 8.85 -2.26
C ALA A 10 -16.51 7.58 -3.06
N LEU A 11 -15.56 7.71 -3.98
CA LEU A 11 -15.04 6.57 -4.74
C LEU A 11 -14.31 5.64 -3.76
N ARG A 12 -14.73 4.37 -3.71
CA ARG A 12 -14.17 3.36 -2.79
C ARG A 12 -12.66 3.17 -2.95
N SER A 13 -12.11 3.40 -4.15
CA SER A 13 -10.67 3.34 -4.41
C SER A 13 -9.91 4.56 -3.88
N ALA A 14 -10.54 5.74 -3.86
CA ALA A 14 -9.93 6.98 -3.38
C ALA A 14 -9.71 6.96 -1.86
N SER A 15 -10.65 6.38 -1.11
CA SER A 15 -10.53 6.23 0.34
C SER A 15 -9.59 5.10 0.76
N ALA A 16 -9.26 4.17 -0.15
CA ALA A 16 -8.52 2.95 0.19
C ALA A 16 -7.00 3.12 0.27
N LYS A 17 -6.41 4.29 -0.01
CA LYS A 17 -4.94 4.56 0.06
C LYS A 17 -4.04 3.43 -0.48
N ARG A 18 -4.42 2.85 -1.62
CA ARG A 18 -3.65 1.77 -2.27
C ARG A 18 -2.54 2.37 -3.12
N LEU A 19 -1.37 1.74 -3.09
CA LEU A 19 -0.25 2.11 -3.94
C LEU A 19 -0.44 1.48 -5.32
N ALA A 20 -0.25 2.27 -6.38
CA ALA A 20 -0.28 1.78 -7.74
C ALA A 20 1.00 0.98 -8.05
N ALA A 21 0.84 -0.19 -8.67
CA ALA A 21 1.97 -1.02 -9.08
C ALA A 21 2.94 -0.20 -9.96
N PRO A 22 4.25 -0.20 -9.66
CA PRO A 22 5.23 0.52 -10.46
C PRO A 22 5.32 -0.11 -11.84
N SER A 23 5.55 0.70 -12.88
CA SER A 23 5.92 0.18 -14.19
C SER A 23 7.34 -0.43 -14.09
N LEU A 24 7.40 -1.76 -14.00
CA LEU A 24 8.64 -2.53 -13.84
C LEU A 24 9.46 -2.69 -15.13
N ARG A 25 9.10 -2.00 -16.21
CA ARG A 25 9.93 -1.95 -17.41
C ARG A 25 11.33 -1.49 -16.99
N GLY A 26 12.36 -2.25 -17.40
CA GLY A 26 13.76 -2.18 -16.92
C GLY A 26 14.44 -0.84 -17.16
N GLY A 27 13.95 0.20 -16.49
CA GLY A 27 14.52 1.54 -16.46
C GLY A 27 15.39 1.74 -15.22
N PRO A 28 16.06 2.90 -15.12
CA PRO A 28 17.06 3.19 -14.09
C PRO A 28 16.55 3.10 -12.64
N LYS A 29 15.24 3.12 -12.42
CA LYS A 29 14.61 3.00 -11.09
C LYS A 29 14.67 1.58 -10.51
N PHE A 30 14.71 0.55 -11.35
CA PHE A 30 14.73 -0.84 -10.91
C PHE A 30 15.73 -1.66 -11.75
N PRO A 31 17.03 -1.44 -11.52
CA PRO A 31 18.10 -1.96 -12.38
C PRO A 31 18.19 -3.48 -12.35
N SER A 32 18.00 -4.11 -11.18
CA SER A 32 18.07 -5.57 -11.03
C SER A 32 16.69 -6.22 -10.92
N ALA A 33 16.64 -7.53 -11.19
CA ALA A 33 15.44 -8.33 -10.98
C ALA A 33 15.01 -8.35 -9.50
N GLU A 34 15.99 -8.32 -8.58
CA GLU A 34 15.76 -8.31 -7.14
C GLU A 34 15.10 -7.00 -6.69
N THR A 35 15.59 -5.84 -7.15
CA THR A 35 14.98 -4.54 -6.80
C THR A 35 13.56 -4.44 -7.37
N ARG A 36 13.31 -5.00 -8.57
CA ARG A 36 11.96 -5.13 -9.13
C ARG A 36 11.09 -6.02 -8.25
N GLY A 37 11.59 -7.20 -7.86
CA GLY A 37 10.87 -8.15 -7.03
C GLY A 37 10.50 -7.56 -5.67
N PHE A 38 11.44 -6.92 -4.98
CA PHE A 38 11.18 -6.24 -3.72
C PHE A 38 10.16 -5.12 -3.87
N ALA A 39 10.26 -4.30 -4.93
CA ALA A 39 9.30 -3.23 -5.17
C ALA A 39 7.88 -3.78 -5.35
N ILE A 40 7.70 -4.86 -6.12
CA ILE A 40 6.40 -5.53 -6.27
C ILE A 40 5.89 -6.02 -4.93
N LEU A 41 6.71 -6.80 -4.21
CA LEU A 41 6.30 -7.43 -2.95
C LEU A 41 5.94 -6.39 -1.89
N ALA A 42 6.74 -5.34 -1.76
CA ALA A 42 6.46 -4.26 -0.83
C ALA A 42 5.11 -3.57 -1.11
N LEU A 43 4.79 -3.32 -2.38
CA LEU A 43 3.49 -2.76 -2.77
C LEU A 43 2.33 -3.73 -2.52
N THR A 44 2.52 -5.01 -2.84
CA THR A 44 1.52 -6.05 -2.57
C THR A 44 1.25 -6.13 -1.08
N TRP A 45 2.29 -6.27 -0.25
CA TRP A 45 2.15 -6.32 1.20
C TRP A 45 1.50 -5.06 1.77
N TRP A 46 1.88 -3.88 1.27
CA TRP A 46 1.21 -2.65 1.67
C TRP A 46 -0.29 -2.69 1.35
N ASN A 47 -0.66 -3.10 0.15
CA ASN A 47 -2.05 -3.10 -0.30
C ASN A 47 -2.93 -4.15 0.41
N GLU A 48 -2.34 -5.24 0.90
CA GLU A 48 -3.00 -6.25 1.73
C GLU A 48 -3.31 -5.76 3.15
N LEU A 49 -2.66 -4.69 3.62
CA LEU A 49 -2.91 -4.17 4.97
C LEU A 49 -4.33 -3.56 5.08
N PRO A 50 -5.01 -3.78 6.23
CA PRO A 50 -6.23 -3.07 6.57
C PRO A 50 -6.05 -1.55 6.48
N ILE A 51 -7.11 -0.86 6.10
CA ILE A 51 -7.08 0.58 5.89
C ILE A 51 -6.66 1.33 7.17
N ASP A 52 -7.12 0.87 8.34
CA ASP A 52 -6.85 1.49 9.63
C ASP A 52 -5.37 1.47 10.02
N ILE A 53 -4.63 0.49 9.51
CA ILE A 53 -3.17 0.42 9.70
C ILE A 53 -2.51 1.42 8.76
N ARG A 54 -2.90 1.42 7.47
CA ARG A 54 -2.33 2.33 6.46
C ARG A 54 -2.64 3.80 6.68
N THR A 55 -3.75 4.12 7.35
CA THR A 55 -4.16 5.49 7.68
C THR A 55 -3.71 5.93 9.06
N ALA A 56 -2.81 5.18 9.73
CA ALA A 56 -2.30 5.56 11.04
C ALA A 56 -1.70 6.97 11.03
N GLU A 57 -1.97 7.72 12.10
CA GLU A 57 -1.61 9.14 12.22
C GLU A 57 -0.11 9.35 12.45
N SER A 58 0.57 8.35 13.01
CA SER A 58 2.00 8.40 13.31
C SER A 58 2.69 7.06 13.03
N SER A 59 4.01 7.11 12.82
CA SER A 59 4.84 5.92 12.63
C SER A 59 4.78 4.97 13.83
N HIS A 60 4.73 5.49 15.05
CA HIS A 60 4.63 4.67 16.26
C HIS A 60 3.30 3.87 16.30
N ILE A 61 2.18 4.54 16.00
CA ILE A 61 0.86 3.90 15.93
C ILE A 61 0.83 2.87 14.79
N PHE A 62 1.40 3.21 13.63
CA PHE A 62 1.53 2.29 12.51
C PHE A 62 2.26 1.01 12.91
N GLN A 63 3.44 1.12 13.51
CA GLN A 63 4.24 -0.04 13.92
C GLN A 63 3.53 -0.90 14.97
N SER A 64 2.86 -0.27 15.95
CA SER A 64 2.07 -0.97 16.96
C SER A 64 0.95 -1.79 16.30
N ARG A 65 0.11 -1.15 15.47
CA ARG A 65 -0.99 -1.81 14.76
C ARG A 65 -0.51 -2.90 13.80
N LEU A 66 0.61 -2.66 13.11
CA LEU A 66 1.21 -3.62 12.20
C LEU A 66 1.64 -4.90 12.94
N LYS A 67 2.33 -4.76 14.08
CA LYS A 67 2.72 -5.91 14.92
C LYS A 67 1.48 -6.67 15.37
N THR A 68 0.47 -5.99 15.92
CA THR A 68 -0.78 -6.61 16.37
C THR A 68 -1.48 -7.38 15.25
N HIS A 69 -1.42 -6.89 14.01
CA HIS A 69 -2.03 -7.56 12.86
C HIS A 69 -1.21 -8.76 12.35
N LEU A 70 0.12 -8.63 12.27
CA LEU A 70 0.97 -9.67 11.68
C LEU A 70 1.29 -10.81 12.64
N PHE A 71 1.35 -10.57 13.95
CA PHE A 71 1.73 -11.59 14.92
C PHE A 71 0.76 -12.79 14.93
N PRO A 72 -0.56 -12.59 15.03
CA PRO A 72 -1.52 -13.69 14.99
C PRO A 72 -1.55 -14.42 13.65
N LEU A 73 -1.28 -13.72 12.54
CA LEU A 73 -1.32 -14.32 11.20
C LEU A 73 -0.19 -15.34 10.96
N HIS A 74 0.94 -15.19 11.66
CA HIS A 74 2.14 -15.98 11.39
C HIS A 74 2.66 -16.79 12.58
N PHE A 75 2.36 -16.40 13.82
CA PHE A 75 3.00 -16.94 15.02
C PHE A 75 2.06 -17.63 16.02
N GLU A 76 0.74 -17.50 15.88
CA GLU A 76 -0.26 -18.17 16.73
C GLU A 76 -0.73 -19.50 16.09
N ARG A 77 0.20 -20.30 15.54
CA ARG A 77 -0.09 -21.57 14.85
C ARG A 77 0.49 -22.78 15.58
#